data_AF-A0A2Z4V0W9-F1
#
_entry.id   AF-A0A2Z4V0W9-F1
#
_cell.length_a   1.000
_cell.length_b   1.000
_cell.length_c   1.000
_cell.angle_alpha   90.00
_cell.angle_beta   90.00
_cell.angle_gamma   90.00
#
_symmetry.space_group_name_H-M   'P 1'
#
loop_
_entity.id
_entity.type
_entity.pdbx_description
1 polymer ?
#
loop_
_entity_poly.entity_id
_entity_poly.type
_entity_poly.pdbx_seq_one_letter_code
_entity_poly.pdbx_strand_id
1 'polypeptide(L)'
;MSMKRGSHLAVLAATGAMAAALSLLAPHESSAAPQPQPTPQPSWNPEQRLPEAESGQGFSSEAQQNGVVDVPAFLTVIVKDADRMWAEYFARIQGLVEPSVRYHLVGTVLEPTYTFAAECGGTVVTGFTSNAYYCHAGEGDIVLPVFSFAKIWSGELFGRVPEKTGDFAAAVVVAHEFGHHIQDEIFKQYNALNVPVPDMPSGDKNKELIADCFSGNWAFSAFHKGYIQSGDWAEVIASLRAIGDPPGKSGHGTPDERQAAFERGYNTGDPTRCIVAYWPGAASALNLR
;
A
#
# COMPACT_ATOMS: atom_id res chain seq x y z
N MET A 1 -30.32 19.24 -61.10
CA MET A 1 -31.34 20.09 -60.45
C MET A 1 -32.62 19.27 -60.31
N SER A 2 -32.93 18.80 -59.09
CA SER A 2 -34.18 18.09 -58.82
C SER A 2 -35.05 18.93 -57.90
N MET A 3 -36.33 19.03 -58.27
CA MET A 3 -37.34 19.96 -57.78
C MET A 3 -37.80 19.64 -56.35
N LYS A 4 -37.97 20.68 -55.54
CA LYS A 4 -38.85 20.70 -54.36
C LYS A 4 -40.26 21.08 -54.80
N ARG A 5 -41.28 20.34 -54.36
CA ARG A 5 -42.61 20.88 -54.06
C ARG A 5 -43.19 20.14 -52.86
N GLY A 6 -43.55 20.90 -51.83
CA GLY A 6 -44.39 20.43 -50.74
C GLY A 6 -45.87 20.49 -51.12
N SER A 7 -46.71 19.90 -50.27
CA SER A 7 -48.05 20.37 -49.89
C SER A 7 -48.66 19.40 -48.88
N HIS A 8 -49.02 19.96 -47.71
CA HIS A 8 -50.18 19.67 -46.86
C HIS A 8 -50.83 18.28 -46.86
N LEU A 9 -50.93 17.68 -45.68
CA LEU A 9 -52.12 16.89 -45.33
C LEU A 9 -52.56 17.14 -43.88
N ALA A 10 -53.87 17.36 -43.75
CA ALA A 10 -54.57 17.74 -42.55
C ALA A 10 -54.72 16.58 -41.55
N VAL A 11 -54.76 16.97 -40.28
CA VAL A 11 -55.09 16.15 -39.12
C VAL A 11 -56.59 15.86 -39.13
N LEU A 12 -56.97 14.58 -39.06
CA LEU A 12 -58.25 14.17 -38.50
C LEU A 12 -58.03 12.98 -37.57
N ALA A 13 -58.34 13.21 -36.29
CA ALA A 13 -58.36 12.23 -35.25
C ALA A 13 -59.56 11.30 -35.42
N ALA A 14 -59.32 9.99 -35.38
CA ALA A 14 -60.35 8.98 -35.16
C ALA A 14 -60.00 8.23 -33.88
N THR A 15 -60.79 8.48 -32.85
CA THR A 15 -60.87 7.73 -31.61
C THR A 15 -61.68 6.45 -31.84
N GLY A 16 -61.16 5.30 -31.38
CA GLY A 16 -61.86 4.03 -31.53
C GLY A 16 -61.12 2.89 -30.83
N ALA A 17 -61.65 2.51 -29.67
CA ALA A 17 -61.13 1.56 -28.69
C ALA A 17 -60.59 0.23 -29.25
N MET A 18 -59.38 -0.17 -28.84
CA MET A 18 -58.97 -1.57 -28.77
C MET A 18 -59.26 -2.11 -27.37
N ALA A 19 -60.08 -3.16 -27.29
CA ALA A 19 -60.35 -3.91 -26.09
C ALA A 19 -59.09 -4.67 -25.64
N ALA A 20 -58.85 -4.62 -24.32
CA ALA A 20 -57.71 -5.19 -23.64
C ALA A 20 -57.71 -6.73 -23.65
N ALA A 21 -56.59 -7.32 -24.04
CA ALA A 21 -56.20 -8.64 -23.55
C ALA A 21 -55.38 -8.42 -22.27
N LEU A 22 -56.00 -8.69 -21.11
CA LEU A 22 -55.33 -8.68 -19.81
C LEU A 22 -54.42 -9.92 -19.72
N SER A 23 -53.15 -9.78 -20.13
CA SER A 23 -52.11 -10.71 -19.72
C SER A 23 -51.67 -10.33 -18.30
N LEU A 24 -51.95 -11.21 -17.33
CA LEU A 24 -51.39 -11.14 -15.97
C LEU A 24 -49.87 -11.30 -16.05
N LEU A 25 -49.15 -10.19 -16.18
CA LEU A 25 -47.71 -10.14 -15.92
C LEU A 25 -47.52 -10.11 -14.40
N ALA A 26 -47.01 -11.21 -13.85
CA ALA A 26 -46.45 -11.22 -12.50
C ALA A 26 -45.28 -10.22 -12.43
N PRO A 27 -45.10 -9.50 -11.31
CA PRO A 27 -43.96 -8.61 -11.15
C PRO A 27 -42.67 -9.42 -11.24
N HIS A 28 -41.77 -9.03 -12.14
CA HIS A 28 -40.39 -9.51 -12.13
C HIS A 28 -39.71 -8.94 -10.88
N GLU A 29 -39.55 -9.79 -9.86
CA GLU A 29 -38.58 -9.54 -8.80
C GLU A 29 -37.19 -9.56 -9.42
N SER A 30 -36.56 -8.39 -9.49
CA SER A 30 -35.14 -8.26 -9.78
C SER A 30 -34.37 -8.92 -8.63
N SER A 31 -33.94 -10.16 -8.83
CA SER A 31 -32.99 -10.84 -7.95
C SER A 31 -31.66 -10.09 -8.04
N ALA A 32 -31.44 -9.12 -7.17
CA ALA A 32 -30.12 -8.56 -6.93
C ALA A 32 -29.14 -9.70 -6.62
N ALA A 33 -28.00 -9.73 -7.30
CA ALA A 33 -26.91 -10.63 -6.95
C ALA A 33 -26.56 -10.44 -5.46
N PRO A 34 -26.35 -11.52 -4.69
CA PRO A 34 -26.01 -11.40 -3.29
C PRO A 34 -24.73 -10.58 -3.16
N GLN A 35 -24.81 -9.49 -2.39
CA GLN A 35 -23.64 -8.74 -1.96
C GLN A 35 -22.70 -9.72 -1.24
N PRO A 36 -21.38 -9.70 -1.51
CA PRO A 36 -20.44 -10.53 -0.76
C PRO A 36 -20.58 -10.19 0.72
N GLN A 37 -20.97 -11.17 1.53
CA GLN A 37 -21.06 -10.98 2.96
C GLN A 37 -19.65 -10.70 3.50
N PRO A 38 -19.48 -9.71 4.40
CA PRO A 38 -18.21 -9.52 5.07
C PRO A 38 -17.85 -10.84 5.78
N THR A 39 -16.66 -11.35 5.48
CA THR A 39 -16.09 -12.50 6.16
C THR A 39 -16.11 -12.24 7.67
N PRO A 40 -16.55 -13.20 8.50
CA PRO A 40 -16.51 -13.05 9.95
C PRO A 40 -15.10 -12.70 10.40
N GLN A 41 -14.94 -11.57 11.09
CA GLN A 41 -13.65 -11.20 11.64
C GLN A 41 -13.29 -12.17 12.77
N PRO A 42 -12.14 -12.84 12.73
CA PRO A 42 -11.73 -13.74 13.81
C PRO A 42 -11.57 -12.95 15.11
N SER A 43 -12.04 -13.52 16.22
CA SER A 43 -11.86 -12.98 17.56
C SER A 43 -10.36 -12.97 17.91
N TRP A 44 -9.83 -11.77 18.19
CA TRP A 44 -8.40 -11.53 18.38
C TRP A 44 -7.83 -12.12 19.68
N ASN A 45 -6.68 -12.77 19.58
CA ASN A 45 -5.80 -13.14 20.69
C ASN A 45 -4.38 -12.59 20.43
N PRO A 46 -3.83 -11.74 21.31
CA PRO A 46 -2.46 -11.19 21.17
C PRO A 46 -1.35 -12.26 21.16
N GLU A 47 -1.66 -13.50 21.55
CA GLU A 47 -0.71 -14.63 21.50
C GLU A 47 -0.84 -15.49 20.24
N GLN A 48 -1.85 -15.26 19.39
CA GLN A 48 -1.93 -15.94 18.10
C GLN A 48 -0.92 -15.30 17.14
N ARG A 49 0.14 -16.05 16.84
CA ARG A 49 1.05 -15.73 15.75
C ARG A 49 0.23 -15.48 14.50
N LEU A 50 0.59 -14.41 13.80
CA LEU A 50 0.20 -14.19 12.42
C LEU A 50 0.33 -15.52 11.66
N PRO A 51 -0.64 -15.90 10.82
CA PRO A 51 -0.51 -17.13 10.07
C PRO A 51 0.79 -17.05 9.25
N GLU A 52 1.74 -17.91 9.58
CA GLU A 52 2.92 -18.17 8.76
C GLU A 52 2.48 -19.11 7.64
N ALA A 53 2.82 -18.85 6.38
CA ALA A 53 2.50 -19.82 5.35
C ALA A 53 3.46 -21.00 5.49
N GLU A 54 2.92 -22.23 5.58
CA GLU A 54 3.72 -23.45 5.72
C GLU A 54 4.63 -23.71 4.50
N SER A 55 4.36 -23.06 3.36
CA SER A 55 5.04 -23.32 2.08
C SER A 55 5.17 -22.09 1.17
N GLY A 56 5.32 -20.88 1.73
CA GLY A 56 5.48 -19.66 0.93
C GLY A 56 6.74 -19.72 0.04
N GLN A 57 6.65 -19.19 -1.18
CA GLN A 57 7.77 -19.19 -2.13
C GLN A 57 8.85 -18.14 -1.78
N GLY A 58 8.51 -17.13 -0.97
CA GLY A 58 9.39 -16.00 -0.65
C GLY A 58 9.52 -15.04 -1.82
N PHE A 59 9.64 -13.74 -1.53
CA PHE A 59 9.84 -12.74 -2.59
C PHE A 59 11.21 -12.87 -3.28
N SER A 60 12.22 -13.37 -2.56
CA SER A 60 13.55 -13.62 -3.13
C SER A 60 13.51 -14.59 -4.32
N SER A 61 12.56 -15.54 -4.35
CA SER A 61 12.46 -16.55 -5.41
C SER A 61 12.24 -15.95 -6.82
N GLU A 62 11.54 -14.81 -6.93
CA GLU A 62 11.30 -14.13 -8.21
C GLU A 62 12.53 -13.38 -8.74
N ALA A 63 13.46 -13.07 -7.85
CA ALA A 63 14.67 -12.30 -8.15
C ALA A 63 15.95 -13.14 -8.03
N GLN A 64 15.83 -14.45 -7.87
CA GLN A 64 16.97 -15.33 -7.64
C GLN A 64 17.47 -15.97 -8.94
N GLN A 65 18.79 -15.91 -9.16
CA GLN A 65 19.48 -16.63 -10.23
C GLN A 65 20.61 -17.47 -9.63
N ASN A 66 20.60 -18.78 -9.89
CA ASN A 66 21.62 -19.73 -9.40
C ASN A 66 21.89 -19.67 -7.89
N GLY A 67 20.86 -19.42 -7.07
CA GLY A 67 21.04 -19.31 -5.61
C GLY A 67 21.43 -17.93 -5.09
N VAL A 68 21.60 -16.94 -5.99
CA VAL A 68 21.98 -15.56 -5.64
C VAL A 68 20.82 -14.62 -5.94
N VAL A 69 20.47 -13.77 -4.97
CA VAL A 69 19.43 -12.76 -5.17
C VAL A 69 19.99 -11.57 -5.93
N ASP A 70 19.33 -11.21 -7.04
CA ASP A 70 19.51 -9.94 -7.71
C ASP A 70 18.75 -8.86 -6.92
N VAL A 71 19.48 -8.11 -6.09
CA VAL A 71 18.90 -7.14 -5.16
C VAL A 71 18.11 -6.04 -5.89
N PRO A 72 18.60 -5.40 -6.97
CA PRO A 72 17.78 -4.48 -7.77
C PRO A 72 16.47 -5.10 -8.28
N ALA A 73 16.50 -6.33 -8.79
CA ALA A 73 15.30 -7.02 -9.27
C ALA A 73 14.33 -7.29 -8.11
N PHE A 74 14.84 -7.75 -6.97
CA PHE A 74 14.08 -7.99 -5.75
C PHE A 74 13.34 -6.73 -5.30
N LEU A 75 14.06 -5.60 -5.15
CA LEU A 75 13.46 -4.33 -4.73
C LEU A 75 12.36 -3.87 -5.72
N THR A 76 12.58 -4.08 -7.02
CA THR A 76 11.60 -3.77 -8.06
C THR A 76 10.33 -4.63 -7.94
N VAL A 77 10.46 -5.91 -7.61
CA VAL A 77 9.32 -6.82 -7.39
C VAL A 77 8.47 -6.31 -6.23
N ILE A 78 9.09 -5.95 -5.09
CA ILE A 78 8.37 -5.47 -3.92
C ILE A 78 7.62 -4.16 -4.22
N VAL A 79 8.29 -3.18 -4.84
CA VAL A 79 7.65 -1.90 -5.20
C VAL A 79 6.43 -2.12 -6.09
N LYS A 80 6.55 -2.99 -7.11
CA LYS A 80 5.43 -3.29 -8.03
C LYS A 80 4.30 -4.07 -7.36
N ASP A 81 4.60 -4.95 -6.40
CA ASP A 81 3.57 -5.67 -5.67
C ASP A 81 2.78 -4.75 -4.73
N ALA A 82 3.48 -3.86 -4.03
CA ALA A 82 2.89 -2.82 -3.20
C ALA A 82 2.02 -1.86 -4.04
N ASP A 83 2.55 -1.39 -5.17
CA ASP A 83 1.84 -0.55 -6.13
C ASP A 83 0.51 -1.17 -6.56
N ARG A 84 0.53 -2.44 -7.00
CA ARG A 84 -0.71 -3.15 -7.39
C ARG A 84 -1.74 -3.20 -6.27
N MET A 85 -1.32 -3.50 -5.04
CA MET A 85 -2.24 -3.54 -3.91
C MET A 85 -2.88 -2.17 -3.66
N TRP A 86 -2.09 -1.10 -3.68
CA TRP A 86 -2.59 0.24 -3.41
C TRP A 86 -3.44 0.77 -4.55
N ALA A 87 -3.10 0.47 -5.81
CA ALA A 87 -3.97 0.74 -6.96
C ALA A 87 -5.35 0.11 -6.78
N GLU A 88 -5.42 -1.16 -6.34
CA GLU A 88 -6.69 -1.83 -6.04
C GLU A 88 -7.46 -1.17 -4.87
N TYR A 89 -6.76 -0.67 -3.85
CA TYR A 89 -7.39 0.03 -2.74
C TYR A 89 -7.99 1.38 -3.19
N PHE A 90 -7.22 2.22 -3.88
CA PHE A 90 -7.68 3.52 -4.37
C PHE A 90 -8.85 3.37 -5.35
N ALA A 91 -8.81 2.36 -6.22
CA ALA A 91 -9.90 2.08 -7.17
C ALA A 91 -11.25 1.74 -6.51
N ARG A 92 -11.26 1.29 -5.25
CA ARG A 92 -12.49 0.99 -4.49
C ARG A 92 -13.13 2.24 -3.88
N ILE A 93 -12.41 3.36 -3.82
CA ILE A 93 -12.88 4.58 -3.18
C ILE A 93 -13.33 5.56 -4.26
N GLN A 94 -14.61 5.93 -4.21
CA GLN A 94 -15.18 6.84 -5.18
C GLN A 94 -14.45 8.20 -5.16
N GLY A 95 -13.98 8.62 -6.35
CA GLY A 95 -13.32 9.91 -6.56
C GLY A 95 -11.80 9.88 -6.44
N LEU A 96 -11.23 8.81 -5.86
CA LEU A 96 -9.79 8.60 -5.88
C LEU A 96 -9.35 7.96 -7.19
N VAL A 97 -8.09 8.18 -7.55
CA VAL A 97 -7.43 7.61 -8.73
C VAL A 97 -6.17 6.85 -8.30
N GLU A 98 -5.71 5.96 -9.17
CA GLU A 98 -4.46 5.22 -8.98
C GLU A 98 -3.30 6.20 -8.72
N PRO A 99 -2.56 6.02 -7.61
CA PRO A 99 -1.35 6.77 -7.33
C PRO A 99 -0.28 6.63 -8.43
N SER A 100 0.39 7.73 -8.76
CA SER A 100 1.57 7.66 -9.62
C SER A 100 2.81 7.34 -8.78
N VAL A 101 3.43 6.18 -9.02
CA VAL A 101 4.59 5.73 -8.25
C VAL A 101 5.90 6.03 -8.99
N ARG A 102 6.84 6.66 -8.28
CA ARG A 102 8.22 6.86 -8.72
C ARG A 102 9.18 6.30 -7.68
N TYR A 103 10.19 5.57 -8.14
CA TYR A 103 11.23 5.03 -7.28
C TYR A 103 12.59 5.02 -7.96
N HIS A 104 13.65 5.10 -7.15
CA HIS A 104 15.03 5.20 -7.59
C HIS A 104 15.86 4.13 -6.88
N LEU A 105 16.46 3.22 -7.65
CA LEU A 105 17.48 2.31 -7.15
C LEU A 105 18.84 2.99 -7.28
N VAL A 106 19.49 3.27 -6.15
CA VAL A 106 20.71 4.06 -6.11
C VAL A 106 21.93 3.16 -5.91
N GLY A 107 22.88 3.21 -6.83
CA GLY A 107 24.12 2.42 -6.78
C GLY A 107 23.96 0.97 -7.24
N THR A 108 24.96 0.15 -6.93
CA THR A 108 24.98 -1.30 -7.25
C THR A 108 25.27 -2.11 -5.99
N VAL A 109 25.32 -3.45 -6.11
CA VAL A 109 25.72 -4.33 -5.00
C VAL A 109 27.23 -4.34 -4.71
N LEU A 110 28.06 -3.55 -5.43
CA LEU A 110 29.51 -3.51 -5.27
C LEU A 110 30.00 -2.18 -4.64
N GLU A 111 30.69 -2.27 -3.50
CA GLU A 111 31.50 -1.19 -2.92
C GLU A 111 32.78 -0.91 -3.74
N PRO A 112 33.19 0.35 -3.96
CA PRO A 112 32.45 1.61 -3.93
C PRO A 112 32.19 2.07 -5.39
N THR A 113 31.36 1.35 -6.14
CA THR A 113 31.07 1.75 -7.53
C THR A 113 29.99 2.82 -7.55
N TYR A 114 30.41 4.07 -7.32
CA TYR A 114 29.55 5.25 -7.43
C TYR A 114 29.04 5.40 -8.87
N THR A 115 27.73 5.28 -9.06
CA THR A 115 27.12 5.47 -10.38
C THR A 115 25.91 6.41 -10.36
N PHE A 116 25.25 6.62 -9.22
CA PHE A 116 24.10 7.53 -9.11
C PHE A 116 23.89 8.01 -7.67
N ALA A 117 23.35 9.22 -7.50
CA ALA A 117 22.87 9.75 -6.24
C ALA A 117 21.52 10.43 -6.46
N ALA A 118 20.64 10.36 -5.47
CA ALA A 118 19.34 11.02 -5.47
C ALA A 118 19.31 12.10 -4.38
N GLU A 119 18.55 13.18 -4.57
CA GLU A 119 18.34 14.19 -3.53
C GLU A 119 16.95 14.01 -2.90
N CYS A 120 16.92 13.91 -1.58
CA CYS A 120 15.72 13.72 -0.79
C CYS A 120 15.60 14.81 0.27
N GLY A 121 14.84 15.88 -0.02
CA GLY A 121 14.65 16.97 0.93
C GLY A 121 15.96 17.63 1.40
N GLY A 122 16.93 17.78 0.50
CA GLY A 122 18.27 18.32 0.80
C GLY A 122 19.29 17.30 1.31
N THR A 123 18.91 16.02 1.42
CA THR A 123 19.82 14.91 1.73
C THR A 123 20.29 14.24 0.45
N VAL A 124 21.60 14.09 0.26
CA VAL A 124 22.15 13.28 -0.85
C VAL A 124 22.14 11.81 -0.43
N VAL A 125 21.38 11.00 -1.17
CA VAL A 125 21.28 9.56 -1.00
C VAL A 125 22.20 8.87 -2.01
N THR A 126 23.07 7.99 -1.52
CA THR A 126 23.99 7.17 -2.32
C THR A 126 23.67 5.69 -2.11
N GLY A 127 24.27 4.79 -2.89
CA GLY A 127 24.05 3.34 -2.71
C GLY A 127 24.44 2.80 -1.32
N PHE A 128 25.30 3.52 -0.59
CA PHE A 128 25.84 3.15 0.73
C PHE A 128 25.10 3.82 1.90
N THR A 129 24.12 4.69 1.59
CA THR A 129 23.37 5.38 2.63
C THR A 129 22.64 4.36 3.49
N SER A 130 22.91 4.37 4.80
CA SER A 130 22.35 3.41 5.76
C SER A 130 20.94 3.80 6.17
N ASN A 131 20.05 3.96 5.19
CA ASN A 131 18.62 4.16 5.35
C ASN A 131 17.91 3.97 3.99
N ALA A 132 16.59 3.81 4.01
CA ALA A 132 15.72 4.04 2.85
C ALA A 132 14.98 5.38 3.04
N TYR A 133 14.39 5.92 1.97
CA TYR A 133 13.69 7.21 2.05
C TYR A 133 12.47 7.27 1.16
N TYR A 134 11.42 7.91 1.65
CA TYR A 134 10.39 8.55 0.86
C TYR A 134 10.55 10.08 0.87
N CYS A 135 10.75 10.64 -0.32
CA CYS A 135 11.00 12.05 -0.53
C CYS A 135 9.70 12.81 -0.79
N HIS A 136 9.20 13.49 0.23
CA HIS A 136 7.97 14.28 0.18
C HIS A 136 8.05 15.51 -0.75
N ALA A 137 9.26 15.98 -1.05
CA ALA A 137 9.47 17.10 -1.96
C ALA A 137 9.21 16.68 -3.42
N GLY A 138 8.57 17.55 -4.20
CA GLY A 138 8.26 17.28 -5.60
C GLY A 138 7.02 16.40 -5.76
N GLU A 139 7.12 15.34 -6.58
CA GLU A 139 5.97 14.46 -6.85
C GLU A 139 5.90 13.25 -5.90
N GLY A 140 6.84 13.11 -4.96
CA GLY A 140 7.00 11.90 -4.14
C GLY A 140 7.93 10.90 -4.82
N ASP A 141 9.02 10.49 -4.17
CA ASP A 141 9.99 9.51 -4.70
C ASP A 141 10.39 8.51 -3.61
N ILE A 142 10.31 7.22 -3.90
CA ILE A 142 10.89 6.16 -3.05
C ILE A 142 12.34 5.94 -3.47
N VAL A 143 13.31 6.12 -2.57
CA VAL A 143 14.74 6.03 -2.86
C VAL A 143 15.37 4.88 -2.09
N LEU A 144 15.92 3.90 -2.80
CA LEU A 144 16.41 2.64 -2.26
C LEU A 144 17.92 2.46 -2.55
N PRO A 145 18.78 2.61 -1.54
CA PRO A 145 20.23 2.34 -1.66
C PRO A 145 20.55 0.86 -1.84
N VAL A 146 20.90 0.45 -3.06
CA VAL A 146 21.04 -0.96 -3.45
C VAL A 146 22.06 -1.70 -2.60
N PHE A 147 23.22 -1.09 -2.31
CA PHE A 147 24.25 -1.74 -1.51
C PHE A 147 23.79 -1.94 -0.06
N SER A 148 23.15 -0.94 0.54
CA SER A 148 22.61 -1.06 1.90
C SER A 148 21.56 -2.16 2.03
N PHE A 149 20.71 -2.33 1.02
CA PHE A 149 19.79 -3.48 0.98
C PHE A 149 20.54 -4.81 0.79
N ALA A 150 21.58 -4.85 -0.05
CA ALA A 150 22.36 -6.07 -0.26
C ALA A 150 23.01 -6.61 1.03
N LYS A 151 23.38 -5.72 1.96
CA LYS A 151 23.94 -6.10 3.26
C LYS A 151 22.98 -6.89 4.15
N ILE A 152 21.68 -6.83 3.90
CA ILE A 152 20.67 -7.59 4.67
C ILE A 152 20.92 -9.10 4.56
N TRP A 153 21.27 -9.60 3.38
CA TRP A 153 21.64 -11.02 3.19
C TRP A 153 22.92 -11.44 3.93
N SER A 154 23.73 -10.48 4.39
CA SER A 154 24.90 -10.72 5.24
C SER A 154 24.64 -10.50 6.73
N GLY A 155 23.38 -10.27 7.13
CA GLY A 155 22.99 -10.09 8.53
C GLY A 155 22.97 -8.64 9.00
N GLU A 156 23.19 -7.66 8.12
CA GLU A 156 23.25 -6.25 8.49
C GLU A 156 22.09 -5.45 7.87
N LEU A 157 21.29 -4.81 8.73
CA LEU A 157 20.22 -3.90 8.37
C LEU A 157 20.65 -2.46 8.69
N PHE A 158 21.04 -1.69 7.67
CA PHE A 158 21.41 -0.27 7.81
C PHE A 158 22.41 0.03 8.95
N GLY A 159 23.50 -0.74 9.04
CA GLY A 159 24.51 -0.58 10.10
C GLY A 159 24.13 -1.19 11.45
N ARG A 160 23.00 -1.92 11.52
CA ARG A 160 22.57 -2.70 12.69
C ARG A 160 22.68 -4.20 12.38
N VAL A 161 22.90 -5.01 13.40
CA VAL A 161 22.91 -6.48 13.30
C VAL A 161 21.75 -7.03 14.14
N PRO A 162 20.54 -7.15 13.56
CA PRO A 162 19.39 -7.71 14.28
C PRO A 162 19.59 -9.20 14.57
N GLU A 163 18.80 -9.74 15.51
CA GLU A 163 18.81 -11.18 15.84
C GLU A 163 18.46 -12.06 14.64
N LYS A 164 17.60 -11.55 13.75
CA LYS A 164 17.20 -12.14 12.48
C LYS A 164 17.00 -11.06 11.44
N THR A 165 17.29 -11.38 10.19
CA THR A 165 17.03 -10.55 9.02
C THR A 165 17.07 -11.43 7.78
N GLY A 166 16.54 -10.94 6.68
CA GLY A 166 16.38 -11.69 5.44
C GLY A 166 15.62 -10.90 4.40
N ASP A 167 15.08 -11.59 3.41
CA ASP A 167 14.37 -10.94 2.31
C ASP A 167 13.09 -10.25 2.79
N PHE A 168 12.33 -10.84 3.71
CA PHE A 168 11.10 -10.22 4.20
C PHE A 168 11.38 -8.99 5.07
N ALA A 169 12.47 -8.97 5.83
CA ALA A 169 12.96 -7.74 6.48
C ALA A 169 13.21 -6.61 5.48
N ALA A 170 13.90 -6.91 4.37
CA ALA A 170 14.14 -5.94 3.29
C ALA A 170 12.82 -5.48 2.65
N ALA A 171 11.89 -6.41 2.41
CA ALA A 171 10.61 -6.10 1.78
C ALA A 171 9.74 -5.19 2.65
N VAL A 172 9.70 -5.40 3.97
CA VAL A 172 8.95 -4.55 4.91
C VAL A 172 9.48 -3.12 4.95
N VAL A 173 10.80 -2.91 4.82
CA VAL A 173 11.38 -1.56 4.69
C VAL A 173 10.89 -0.88 3.41
N VAL A 174 10.89 -1.59 2.27
CA VAL A 174 10.36 -1.03 1.02
C VAL A 174 8.88 -0.67 1.16
N ALA A 175 8.09 -1.57 1.74
CA ALA A 175 6.66 -1.33 1.97
C ALA A 175 6.39 -0.20 2.98
N HIS A 176 7.30 0.05 3.93
CA HIS A 176 7.24 1.20 4.83
C HIS A 176 7.43 2.52 4.09
N GLU A 177 8.46 2.64 3.25
CA GLU A 177 8.64 3.85 2.42
C GLU A 177 7.48 4.06 1.45
N PHE A 178 6.91 2.96 0.92
CA PHE A 178 5.69 3.00 0.15
C PHE A 178 4.49 3.48 0.99
N GLY A 179 4.42 3.10 2.26
CA GLY A 179 3.42 3.59 3.20
C GLY A 179 3.43 5.13 3.32
N HIS A 180 4.61 5.76 3.36
CA HIS A 180 4.69 7.23 3.32
C HIS A 180 4.18 7.82 2.01
N HIS A 181 4.48 7.19 0.87
CA HIS A 181 3.89 7.60 -0.41
C HIS A 181 2.36 7.61 -0.36
N ILE A 182 1.76 6.57 0.23
CA ILE A 182 0.30 6.47 0.34
C ILE A 182 -0.30 7.54 1.27
N GLN A 183 0.41 7.93 2.32
CA GLN A 183 -0.03 9.05 3.16
C GLN A 183 -0.16 10.34 2.33
N ASP A 184 0.88 10.66 1.55
CA ASP A 184 0.88 11.83 0.68
C ASP A 184 -0.23 11.78 -0.37
N GLU A 185 -0.49 10.62 -0.96
CA GLU A 185 -1.52 10.45 -1.99
C GLU A 185 -2.93 10.56 -1.42
N ILE A 186 -3.18 10.00 -0.23
CA ILE A 186 -4.43 10.22 0.51
C ILE A 186 -4.61 11.73 0.77
N PHE A 187 -3.59 12.40 1.30
CA PHE A 187 -3.64 13.85 1.56
C PHE A 187 -3.94 14.65 0.28
N LYS A 188 -3.16 14.44 -0.79
CA LYS A 188 -3.26 15.19 -2.05
C LYS A 188 -4.63 14.98 -2.71
N GLN A 189 -5.06 13.72 -2.87
CA GLN A 189 -6.27 13.42 -3.62
C GLN A 189 -7.54 13.86 -2.88
N TYR A 190 -7.63 13.66 -1.56
CA TYR A 190 -8.79 14.16 -0.82
C TYR A 190 -8.87 15.69 -0.79
N ASN A 191 -7.73 16.38 -0.66
CA ASN A 191 -7.72 17.84 -0.76
C ASN A 191 -8.10 18.33 -2.16
N ALA A 192 -7.72 17.61 -3.23
CA ALA A 192 -8.18 17.89 -4.59
C ALA A 192 -9.70 17.71 -4.76
N LEU A 193 -10.31 16.83 -3.96
CA LEU A 193 -11.77 16.64 -3.87
C LEU A 193 -12.46 17.62 -2.91
N ASN A 194 -11.76 18.62 -2.38
CA ASN A 194 -12.24 19.57 -1.36
C ASN A 194 -12.66 18.90 -0.03
N VAL A 195 -12.07 17.75 0.29
CA VAL A 195 -12.19 17.11 1.61
C VAL A 195 -10.93 17.46 2.40
N PRO A 196 -10.99 18.35 3.41
CA PRO A 196 -9.82 18.93 4.07
C PRO A 196 -9.17 17.94 5.03
N VAL A 197 -8.41 17.00 4.47
CA VAL A 197 -7.58 16.07 5.24
C VAL A 197 -6.34 16.81 5.74
N PRO A 198 -6.06 16.85 7.05
CA PRO A 198 -4.89 17.52 7.58
C PRO A 198 -3.62 16.71 7.29
N ASP A 199 -2.52 17.37 6.94
CA ASP A 199 -1.21 16.72 6.79
C ASP A 199 -0.64 16.25 8.15
N MET A 200 0.30 15.31 8.13
CA MET A 200 1.09 14.91 9.29
C MET A 200 2.44 15.64 9.31
N PRO A 201 2.74 16.42 10.36
CA PRO A 201 3.97 17.20 10.41
C PRO A 201 5.21 16.30 10.51
N SER A 202 6.31 16.75 9.91
CA SER A 202 7.61 16.08 10.04
C SER A 202 8.02 15.94 11.51
N GLY A 203 8.46 14.75 11.91
CA GLY A 203 8.85 14.43 13.29
C GLY A 203 7.69 14.05 14.22
N ASP A 204 6.45 13.98 13.71
CA ASP A 204 5.38 13.27 14.40
C ASP A 204 5.57 11.76 14.22
N LYS A 205 5.80 11.04 15.32
CA LYS A 205 5.94 9.58 15.30
C LYS A 205 4.76 8.89 14.61
N ASN A 206 3.56 9.46 14.65
CA ASN A 206 2.40 8.86 14.00
C ASN A 206 2.57 8.72 12.48
N LYS A 207 3.38 9.59 11.86
CA LYS A 207 3.74 9.50 10.44
C LYS A 207 4.50 8.20 10.12
N GLU A 208 5.32 7.76 11.05
CA GLU A 208 6.12 6.53 10.96
C GLU A 208 5.26 5.31 11.31
N LEU A 209 4.45 5.43 12.37
CA LEU A 209 3.55 4.35 12.80
C LEU A 209 2.49 4.03 11.74
N ILE A 210 1.91 5.02 11.06
CA ILE A 210 0.96 4.73 9.97
C ILE A 210 1.65 4.13 8.76
N ALA A 211 2.92 4.46 8.48
CA ALA A 211 3.71 3.79 7.44
C ALA A 211 4.00 2.33 7.80
N ASP A 212 4.37 2.03 9.05
CA ASP A 212 4.48 0.65 9.55
C ASP A 212 3.16 -0.11 9.44
N CYS A 213 2.05 0.54 9.78
CA CYS A 213 0.71 -0.07 9.68
C CYS A 213 0.32 -0.33 8.21
N PHE A 214 0.62 0.58 7.29
CA PHE A 214 0.44 0.35 5.85
C PHE A 214 1.34 -0.76 5.31
N SER A 215 2.59 -0.85 5.78
CA SER A 215 3.47 -1.99 5.50
C SER A 215 2.89 -3.32 6.00
N GLY A 216 2.25 -3.32 7.17
CA GLY A 216 1.47 -4.44 7.68
C GLY A 216 0.33 -4.86 6.76
N ASN A 217 -0.47 -3.91 6.23
CA ASN A 217 -1.53 -4.23 5.27
C ASN A 217 -0.97 -4.84 3.97
N TRP A 218 0.19 -4.37 3.52
CA TRP A 218 0.90 -4.99 2.40
C TRP A 218 1.34 -6.42 2.71
N ALA A 219 1.91 -6.65 3.88
CA ALA A 219 2.28 -7.98 4.32
C ALA A 219 1.08 -8.94 4.43
N PHE A 220 -0.10 -8.46 4.86
CA PHE A 220 -1.34 -9.24 4.78
C PHE A 220 -1.68 -9.66 3.34
N SER A 221 -1.55 -8.74 2.37
CA SER A 221 -1.72 -9.06 0.95
C SER A 221 -0.69 -10.09 0.46
N ALA A 222 0.58 -9.92 0.83
CA ALA A 222 1.67 -10.83 0.49
C ALA A 222 1.47 -12.24 1.08
N PHE A 223 0.98 -12.33 2.33
CA PHE A 223 0.59 -13.59 2.97
C PHE A 223 -0.42 -14.36 2.10
N HIS A 224 -1.49 -13.69 1.70
CA HIS A 224 -2.55 -14.30 0.89
C HIS A 224 -2.11 -14.69 -0.53
N LYS A 225 -1.05 -14.07 -1.04
CA LYS A 225 -0.40 -14.45 -2.31
C LYS A 225 0.62 -15.59 -2.15
N GLY A 226 0.92 -16.02 -0.92
CA GLY A 226 1.88 -17.09 -0.64
C GLY A 226 3.35 -16.65 -0.68
N TYR A 227 3.62 -15.35 -0.45
CA TYR A 227 4.99 -14.83 -0.43
C TYR A 227 5.65 -14.85 0.95
N ILE A 228 4.90 -15.08 2.02
CA ILE A 228 5.45 -15.15 3.39
C ILE A 228 5.86 -16.58 3.72
N GLN A 229 7.09 -16.77 4.18
CA GLN A 229 7.67 -18.04 4.58
C GLN A 229 7.68 -18.18 6.11
N SER A 230 7.94 -19.41 6.59
CA SER A 230 8.19 -19.60 8.01
C SER A 230 9.50 -18.93 8.41
N GLY A 231 9.46 -18.12 9.46
CA GLY A 231 10.60 -17.34 9.92
C GLY A 231 10.54 -15.85 9.55
N ASP A 232 9.86 -15.48 8.46
CA ASP A 232 9.74 -14.09 7.98
C ASP A 232 9.15 -13.17 9.04
N TRP A 233 8.19 -13.66 9.82
CA TRP A 233 7.64 -12.90 10.93
C TRP A 233 8.70 -12.50 11.95
N ALA A 234 9.60 -13.43 12.28
CA ALA A 234 10.68 -13.16 13.21
C ALA A 234 11.72 -12.19 12.62
N GLU A 235 11.87 -12.16 11.30
CA GLU A 235 12.67 -11.14 10.60
C GLU A 235 12.05 -9.74 10.73
N VAL A 236 10.73 -9.62 10.55
CA VAL A 236 10.01 -8.34 10.73
C VAL A 236 10.21 -7.80 12.14
N ILE A 237 9.93 -8.62 13.16
CA ILE A 237 10.03 -8.18 14.56
C ILE A 237 11.46 -7.79 14.92
N ALA A 238 12.45 -8.58 14.49
CA ALA A 238 13.85 -8.26 14.73
C ALA A 238 14.27 -6.97 14.00
N SER A 239 13.75 -6.73 12.80
CA SER A 239 14.00 -5.52 12.01
C SER A 239 13.39 -4.29 12.67
N LEU A 240 12.08 -4.31 12.98
CA LEU A 240 11.38 -3.21 13.66
C LEU A 240 12.04 -2.86 15.00
N ARG A 241 12.54 -3.86 15.73
CA ARG A 241 13.32 -3.64 16.95
C ARG A 241 14.66 -2.95 16.69
N ALA A 242 15.35 -3.29 15.61
CA ALA A 242 16.64 -2.71 15.26
C ALA A 242 16.56 -1.26 14.73
N ILE A 243 15.46 -0.93 14.04
CA ILE A 243 15.24 0.41 13.44
C ILE A 243 14.42 1.36 14.32
N GLY A 244 13.76 0.86 15.36
CA GLY A 244 13.00 1.68 16.32
C GLY A 244 13.87 2.62 17.14
N ASP A 245 13.30 3.75 17.54
CA ASP A 245 13.97 4.73 18.40
C ASP A 245 14.15 4.17 19.83
N PRO A 246 15.32 4.36 20.47
CA PRO A 246 15.47 4.03 21.88
C PRO A 246 14.56 4.92 22.75
N PRO A 247 14.21 4.48 23.98
CA PRO A 247 13.43 5.28 24.92
C PRO A 247 13.97 6.71 25.08
N GLY A 248 13.08 7.71 25.02
CA GLY A 248 13.45 9.13 25.11
C GLY A 248 13.74 9.82 23.78
N LYS A 249 13.74 9.07 22.67
CA LYS A 249 13.58 9.62 21.31
C LYS A 249 12.16 9.34 20.82
N SER A 250 11.62 10.20 19.97
CA SER A 250 10.21 10.11 19.55
C SER A 250 9.99 10.49 18.09
N GLY A 251 11.04 10.37 17.26
CA GLY A 251 10.93 10.66 15.83
C GLY A 251 10.31 9.49 15.07
N HIS A 252 10.82 8.27 15.30
CA HIS A 252 10.43 7.05 14.58
C HIS A 252 9.44 6.15 15.34
N GLY A 253 9.16 6.48 16.61
CA GLY A 253 8.45 5.58 17.53
C GLY A 253 9.36 4.51 18.13
N THR A 254 8.98 4.01 19.30
CA THR A 254 9.69 2.92 19.98
C THR A 254 9.49 1.58 19.25
N PRO A 255 10.39 0.59 19.41
CA PRO A 255 10.19 -0.76 18.89
C PRO A 255 8.80 -1.34 19.12
N ASP A 256 8.25 -1.20 20.33
CA ASP A 256 6.94 -1.74 20.69
C ASP A 256 5.80 -1.01 19.97
N GLU A 257 5.89 0.31 19.81
CA GLU A 257 4.90 1.09 19.06
C GLU A 257 4.90 0.72 17.57
N ARG A 258 6.10 0.61 16.98
CA ARG A 258 6.29 0.22 15.58
C ARG A 258 5.77 -1.20 15.31
N GLN A 259 6.10 -2.14 16.19
CA GLN A 259 5.57 -3.51 16.14
C GLN A 259 4.04 -3.51 16.22
N ALA A 260 3.45 -2.82 17.19
CA ALA A 260 2.00 -2.76 17.35
C ALA A 260 1.30 -2.14 16.13
N ALA A 261 1.94 -1.17 15.47
CA ALA A 261 1.42 -0.56 14.25
C ALA A 261 1.46 -1.52 13.07
N PHE A 262 2.59 -2.19 12.83
CA PHE A 262 2.70 -3.22 11.81
C PHE A 262 1.66 -4.33 12.01
N GLU A 263 1.57 -4.87 13.23
CA GLU A 263 0.61 -5.92 13.59
C GLU A 263 -0.84 -5.49 13.33
N ARG A 264 -1.18 -4.22 13.59
CA ARG A 264 -2.53 -3.72 13.32
C ARG A 264 -2.89 -3.86 11.85
N GLY A 265 -2.00 -3.42 10.94
CA GLY A 265 -2.24 -3.53 9.51
C GLY A 265 -2.23 -4.98 9.03
N TYR A 266 -1.26 -5.77 9.50
CA TYR A 266 -1.16 -7.17 9.12
C TYR A 266 -2.40 -7.97 9.54
N ASN A 267 -2.91 -7.77 10.74
CA ASN A 267 -4.03 -8.56 11.24
C ASN A 267 -5.36 -8.25 10.54
N THR A 268 -5.50 -7.06 9.95
CA THR A 268 -6.78 -6.62 9.38
C THR A 268 -6.79 -6.58 7.87
N GLY A 269 -5.65 -6.28 7.23
CA GLY A 269 -5.60 -5.97 5.79
C GLY A 269 -6.46 -4.77 5.38
N ASP A 270 -6.92 -3.98 6.36
CA ASP A 270 -7.80 -2.83 6.18
C ASP A 270 -7.06 -1.52 6.52
N PRO A 271 -6.67 -0.73 5.50
CA PRO A 271 -6.01 0.57 5.69
C PRO A 271 -6.81 1.56 6.54
N THR A 272 -8.14 1.43 6.61
CA THR A 272 -9.00 2.26 7.46
C THR A 272 -8.60 2.17 8.93
N ARG A 273 -8.21 0.97 9.39
CA ARG A 273 -7.79 0.74 10.78
C ARG A 273 -6.50 1.47 11.12
N CYS A 274 -5.60 1.64 10.14
CA CYS A 274 -4.39 2.42 10.29
C CYS A 274 -4.69 3.92 10.34
N ILE A 275 -5.55 4.42 9.44
CA ILE A 275 -5.93 5.84 9.42
C ILE A 275 -6.64 6.23 10.72
N VAL A 276 -7.57 5.42 11.22
CA VAL A 276 -8.26 5.67 12.50
C VAL A 276 -7.30 5.69 13.69
N ALA A 277 -6.32 4.78 13.72
CA ALA A 277 -5.40 4.66 14.85
C ALA A 277 -4.30 5.74 14.88
N TYR A 278 -3.77 6.10 13.71
CA TYR A 278 -2.53 6.88 13.62
C TYR A 278 -2.71 8.22 12.88
N TRP A 279 -3.85 8.46 12.23
CA TRP A 279 -4.16 9.73 11.58
C TRP A 279 -5.58 10.22 11.92
N PRO A 280 -5.87 10.49 13.22
CA PRO A 280 -7.22 10.79 13.69
C PRO A 280 -7.86 12.01 13.03
N GLY A 281 -7.06 12.99 12.61
CA GLY A 281 -7.53 14.14 11.83
C GLY A 281 -8.10 13.74 10.47
N ALA A 282 -7.40 12.88 9.72
CA ALA A 282 -7.91 12.31 8.47
C ALA A 282 -9.12 11.42 8.73
N ALA A 283 -9.07 10.57 9.76
CA ALA A 283 -10.20 9.71 10.12
C ALA A 283 -11.48 10.52 10.37
N SER A 284 -11.38 11.65 11.08
CA SER A 284 -12.49 12.56 11.30
C SER A 284 -12.97 13.23 10.00
N ALA A 285 -12.04 13.73 9.16
CA ALA A 285 -12.38 14.38 7.89
C ALA A 285 -13.08 13.44 6.91
N LEU A 286 -12.72 12.15 6.95
CA LEU A 286 -13.22 11.09 6.09
C LEU A 286 -14.39 10.29 6.72
N ASN A 287 -14.81 10.64 7.94
CA ASN A 287 -15.86 9.95 8.71
C ASN A 287 -15.62 8.42 8.85
N LEU A 288 -14.37 8.04 9.12
CA LEU A 288 -13.95 6.65 9.34
C LEU A 288 -14.13 6.23 10.80
N ARG A 289 -14.44 4.95 11.05
CA ARG A 289 -14.71 4.38 12.39
C ARG A 289 -14.04 3.03 12.62
#